data_AF-M6UYV5-F1
#
_entry.id   AF-M6UYV5-F1
#
_cell.length_a   1.000
_cell.length_b   1.000
_cell.length_c   1.000
_cell.angle_alpha   90.00
_cell.angle_beta   90.00
_cell.angle_gamma   90.00
#
_symmetry.space_group_name_H-M   'P 1'
#
loop_
_entity.id
_entity.type
_entity.pdbx_description
1 polymer ?
#
loop_
_entity_poly.entity_id
_entity_poly.type
_entity_poly.pdbx_seq_one_letter_code
_entity_poly.pdbx_strand_id
1 'polypeptide(L)'
;MISKEKVLKNPRMSQALLGVSHQEFKTLCVPFGLAYLSLKEKIKHNFTKGRKSILQDIEENLFFILFYLKTYPTYDVLGAVFNVSST
;
A
#
# COMPACT_ATOMS: atom_id res chain seq x y z
N MET A 1 -12.86 -4.79 7.40
CA MET A 1 -11.63 -4.60 6.61
C MET A 1 -11.20 -5.94 6.04
N ILE A 2 -10.83 -5.98 4.77
CA ILE A 2 -10.15 -7.16 4.20
C ILE A 2 -8.80 -7.31 4.91
N SER A 3 -8.50 -8.51 5.41
CA SER A 3 -7.24 -8.80 6.11
C SER A 3 -6.10 -8.98 5.11
N LYS A 4 -4.93 -8.35 5.35
CA LYS A 4 -3.73 -8.48 4.50
C LYS A 4 -3.40 -9.95 4.20
N GLU A 5 -3.49 -10.79 5.21
CA GLU A 5 -3.22 -12.23 5.15
C GLU A 5 -4.15 -12.98 4.19
N LYS A 6 -5.43 -12.61 4.15
CA LYS A 6 -6.42 -13.25 3.26
C LYS A 6 -6.13 -12.93 1.80
N VAL A 7 -5.72 -11.68 1.53
CA VAL A 7 -5.36 -11.24 0.17
C VAL A 7 -4.08 -11.91 -0.28
N LEU A 8 -3.05 -11.89 0.56
CA LEU A 8 -1.75 -12.43 0.25
C LEU A 8 -1.76 -13.97 0.08
N LYS A 9 -2.63 -14.70 0.81
CA LYS A 9 -2.78 -16.15 0.63
C LYS A 9 -3.46 -16.54 -0.69
N ASN A 10 -4.24 -15.66 -1.29
CA ASN A 10 -4.98 -15.94 -2.52
C ASN A 10 -4.26 -15.32 -3.72
N PRO A 11 -3.64 -16.13 -4.62
CA PRO A 11 -2.89 -15.61 -5.76
C PRO A 11 -3.72 -14.66 -6.63
N ARG A 12 -5.00 -15.00 -6.89
CA ARG A 12 -5.91 -14.17 -7.68
C ARG A 12 -6.16 -12.82 -7.01
N MET A 13 -6.41 -12.82 -5.70
CA MET A 13 -6.64 -11.56 -4.97
C MET A 13 -5.38 -10.71 -4.87
N SER A 14 -4.22 -11.33 -4.61
CA SER A 14 -2.94 -10.61 -4.55
C SER A 14 -2.65 -9.90 -5.87
N GLN A 15 -2.84 -10.58 -7.00
CA GLN A 15 -2.66 -9.97 -8.31
C GLN A 15 -3.71 -8.91 -8.64
N ALA A 16 -4.99 -9.17 -8.33
CA ALA A 16 -6.05 -8.21 -8.63
C ALA A 16 -5.93 -6.91 -7.82
N LEU A 17 -5.60 -7.02 -6.53
CA LEU A 17 -5.62 -5.88 -5.59
C LEU A 17 -4.27 -5.17 -5.47
N LEU A 18 -3.16 -5.89 -5.58
CA LEU A 18 -1.81 -5.32 -5.40
C LEU A 18 -0.99 -5.29 -6.70
N GLY A 19 -1.38 -6.07 -7.71
CA GLY A 19 -0.60 -6.22 -8.94
C GLY A 19 0.68 -7.06 -8.77
N VAL A 20 0.83 -7.73 -7.61
CA VAL A 20 1.99 -8.57 -7.29
C VAL A 20 1.54 -9.85 -6.59
N SER A 21 2.35 -10.90 -6.72
CA SER A 21 2.18 -12.14 -5.97
C SER A 21 2.64 -12.00 -4.51
N HIS A 22 2.28 -12.99 -3.68
CA HIS A 22 2.74 -13.08 -2.29
C HIS A 22 4.27 -13.10 -2.16
N GLN A 23 4.95 -13.81 -3.06
CA GLN A 23 6.41 -13.91 -3.02
C GLN A 23 7.07 -12.59 -3.41
N GLU A 24 6.58 -11.94 -4.46
CA GLU A 24 7.06 -10.62 -4.89
C GLU A 24 6.81 -9.57 -3.81
N PHE A 25 5.65 -9.61 -3.15
CA PHE A 25 5.35 -8.74 -2.02
C PHE A 25 6.36 -8.89 -0.88
N LYS A 26 6.67 -10.14 -0.49
CA LYS A 26 7.69 -10.41 0.54
C LYS A 26 9.08 -9.93 0.13
N THR A 27 9.46 -10.17 -1.12
CA THR A 27 10.74 -9.71 -1.68
C THR A 27 10.83 -8.18 -1.66
N LEU A 28 9.74 -7.49 -1.99
CA LEU A 28 9.68 -6.02 -2.01
C LEU A 28 9.65 -5.41 -0.60
N CYS A 29 9.12 -6.14 0.38
CA CYS A 29 9.06 -5.68 1.76
C CYS A 29 10.44 -5.42 2.37
N VAL A 30 11.46 -6.19 1.97
CA VAL A 30 12.83 -6.03 2.46
C VAL A 30 13.45 -4.67 2.06
N PRO A 31 13.59 -4.32 0.77
CA PRO A 31 14.13 -3.03 0.37
C PRO A 31 13.23 -1.86 0.80
N PHE A 32 11.91 -2.05 0.81
CA PHE A 32 10.98 -1.03 1.29
C PHE A 32 11.20 -0.71 2.78
N GLY A 33 11.35 -1.74 3.62
CA GLY A 33 11.63 -1.56 5.05
C GLY A 33 12.93 -0.84 5.31
N LEU A 34 14.00 -1.18 4.56
CA LEU A 34 15.29 -0.49 4.64
C LEU A 34 15.16 1.00 4.26
N ALA A 35 14.50 1.29 3.13
CA ALA A 35 14.26 2.67 2.70
C ALA A 35 13.42 3.47 3.71
N TYR A 36 12.38 2.84 4.26
CA TYR A 36 11.52 3.44 5.28
C TYR A 36 12.30 3.80 6.55
N LEU A 37 13.15 2.89 7.03
CA LEU A 37 14.00 3.14 8.21
C LEU A 37 15.01 4.26 7.95
N SER A 38 15.71 4.23 6.81
CA SER A 38 16.64 5.30 6.43
C SER A 38 15.96 6.68 6.34
N LEU A 39 14.71 6.72 5.85
CA LEU A 39 13.92 7.94 5.80
C LEU A 39 13.53 8.40 7.21
N LYS A 40 13.09 7.48 8.07
CA LYS A 40 12.72 7.77 9.46
C LYS A 40 13.89 8.34 10.26
N GLU A 41 15.10 7.85 10.03
CA GLU A 41 16.32 8.40 10.65
C GLU A 41 16.63 9.81 10.18
N LYS A 42 16.44 10.11 8.89
CA LYS A 42 16.61 11.47 8.33
C LYS A 42 15.58 12.47 8.86
N ILE A 43 14.35 12.03 9.14
CA ILE A 43 13.22 12.89 9.58
C ILE A 43 13.07 12.91 11.12
N LYS A 44 14.07 12.40 11.88
CA LYS A 44 14.03 12.27 13.36
C LYS A 44 13.57 13.52 14.12
N HIS A 45 13.65 14.71 13.54
CA HIS A 45 13.31 15.97 14.21
C HIS A 45 11.80 16.28 14.37
N ASN A 46 10.88 15.66 13.60
CA ASN A 46 9.46 16.07 13.61
C ASN A 46 8.42 14.96 13.90
N PHE A 47 8.84 13.71 14.10
CA PHE A 47 7.89 12.58 14.18
C PHE A 47 7.16 12.42 15.52
N THR A 48 7.62 13.05 16.61
CA THR A 48 7.13 12.76 17.97
C THR A 48 5.92 13.60 18.43
N LYS A 49 5.41 14.55 17.63
CA LYS A 49 4.36 15.49 18.06
C LYS A 49 2.96 15.26 17.46
N GLY A 50 2.66 14.06 16.95
CA GLY A 50 1.37 13.77 16.28
C GLY A 50 0.67 12.49 16.75
N ARG A 51 -0.59 12.32 16.32
CA ARG A 51 -1.36 11.08 16.49
C ARG A 51 -0.62 9.92 15.82
N LYS A 52 -0.45 8.82 16.54
CA LYS A 52 0.17 7.60 15.98
C LYS A 52 -0.58 7.17 14.73
N SER A 53 0.16 6.83 13.68
CA SER A 53 -0.39 6.26 12.45
C SER A 53 -1.25 5.03 12.77
N ILE A 54 -2.34 4.86 12.02
CA ILE A 54 -3.19 3.66 12.07
C ILE A 54 -2.42 2.46 11.51
N LEU A 55 -1.55 2.70 10.52
CA LEU A 55 -0.65 1.70 9.93
C LEU A 55 0.69 1.75 10.67
N GLN A 56 0.89 0.82 11.61
CA GLN A 56 2.10 0.76 12.43
C GLN A 56 3.14 -0.21 11.89
N ASP A 57 2.71 -1.18 11.07
CA ASP A 57 3.58 -2.19 10.47
C ASP A 57 4.09 -1.76 9.08
N ILE A 58 5.33 -2.12 8.77
CA ILE A 58 5.96 -1.81 7.48
C ILE A 58 5.24 -2.55 6.36
N GLU A 59 4.85 -3.81 6.59
CA GLU A 59 4.10 -4.59 5.60
C GLU A 59 2.74 -3.96 5.31
N GLU A 60 2.03 -3.47 6.34
CA GLU A 60 0.73 -2.83 6.15
C GLU A 60 0.84 -1.53 5.36
N ASN A 61 1.90 -0.75 5.59
CA ASN A 61 2.19 0.44 4.80
C ASN A 61 2.44 0.10 3.34
N LEU A 62 3.28 -0.92 3.07
CA LEU A 62 3.54 -1.37 1.70
C LEU A 62 2.27 -1.89 1.03
N PHE A 63 1.49 -2.70 1.73
CA PHE A 63 0.22 -3.24 1.25
C PHE A 63 -0.73 -2.12 0.84
N PHE A 64 -0.88 -1.10 1.69
CA PHE A 64 -1.75 0.04 1.42
C PHE A 64 -1.28 0.84 0.20
N ILE A 65 0.02 1.10 0.09
CA ILE A 65 0.60 1.83 -1.05
C ILE A 65 0.36 1.09 -2.37
N LEU A 66 0.65 -0.22 -2.41
CA LEU A 66 0.44 -1.03 -3.61
C LEU A 66 -1.04 -1.10 -4.00
N PHE A 67 -1.91 -1.30 -3.01
CA PHE A 67 -3.35 -1.25 -3.22
C PHE A 67 -3.80 0.09 -3.81
N TYR A 68 -3.33 1.20 -3.24
CA TYR A 68 -3.67 2.55 -3.70
C TYR A 68 -3.19 2.77 -5.14
N LEU A 69 -1.93 2.46 -5.45
CA LEU A 69 -1.37 2.60 -6.79
C LEU A 69 -2.11 1.75 -7.83
N LYS A 70 -2.61 0.57 -7.43
CA LYS A 70 -3.35 -0.32 -8.32
C LYS A 70 -4.79 0.14 -8.55
N THR A 71 -5.45 0.67 -7.52
CA THR A 71 -6.87 1.05 -7.54
C THR A 71 -7.11 2.46 -8.05
N TYR A 72 -6.19 3.39 -7.77
CA TYR A 72 -6.33 4.80 -8.17
C TYR A 72 -6.58 4.97 -9.68
N PRO A 73 -5.81 4.33 -10.59
CA PRO A 73 -6.09 4.42 -12.03
C PRO A 73 -7.47 3.89 -12.41
N THR A 74 -8.04 2.95 -11.63
CA THR A 74 -9.38 2.45 -11.88
C THR A 74 -10.42 3.54 -11.63
N TYR A 75 -10.23 4.37 -10.61
CA TYR A 75 -11.12 5.52 -10.37
C TYR A 75 -11.05 6.54 -11.51
N ASP A 76 -9.85 6.85 -11.99
CA ASP A 76 -9.66 7.76 -13.12
C ASP A 76 -10.31 7.21 -14.40
N VAL A 77 -10.12 5.91 -14.70
CA VAL A 77 -10.74 5.25 -15.86
C VAL A 77 -12.25 5.23 -15.74
N LEU A 78 -12.80 4.94 -14.56
CA LEU A 78 -14.24 4.96 -14.34
C LEU A 78 -14.80 6.37 -14.53
N GLY A 79 -14.13 7.39 -13.98
CA GLY A 79 -14.48 8.79 -14.20
C GLY A 79 -14.47 9.17 -15.68
N ALA A 80 -13.42 8.82 -16.41
CA ALA A 80 -13.27 9.16 -17.83
C ALA A 80 -14.25 8.42 -18.75
N VAL A 81 -14.47 7.11 -18.54
CA VAL A 81 -15.24 6.25 -19.45
C VAL A 81 -16.73 6.30 -19.14
N PHE A 82 -17.10 6.36 -17.87
CA PHE A 82 -18.49 6.23 -17.42
C PHE A 82 -19.03 7.51 -16.77
N ASN A 83 -18.25 8.60 -16.76
CA ASN A 83 -18.62 9.89 -16.17
C ASN A 83 -19.04 9.78 -14.69
N VAL A 84 -18.46 8.81 -13.97
CA VAL A 84 -18.80 8.50 -12.56
C VAL A 84 -17.99 9.35 -11.57
N SER A 85 -17.15 10.26 -12.06
CA SER A 85 -16.46 11.24 -11.21
C SER A 85 -17.42 12.40 -10.92
N SER A 86 -17.97 12.41 -9.71
CA SER A 86 -18.76 13.53 -9.22
C SER A 86 -17.93 14.82 -9.26
N THR A 87 -18.46 15.83 -9.93
CA THR A 87 -18.11 17.25 -9.74
C THR A 87 -18.31 17.67 -8.30
#